data_AF-Q6FAC5-F1
#
_entry.id   AF-Q6FAC5-F1
#
_cell.length_a   1.000
_cell.length_b   1.000
_cell.length_c   1.000
_cell.angle_alpha   90.00
_cell.angle_beta   90.00
_cell.angle_gamma   90.00
#
_symmetry.space_group_name_H-M   'P 1'
#
loop_
_entity.id
_entity.type
_entity.pdbx_description
1 polymer ?
#
loop_
_entity_poly.entity_id
_entity_poly.type
_entity_poly.pdbx_seq_one_letter_code
_entity_poly.pdbx_strand_id
1 'polypeptide(L)'
;MTDDQFIELLGGVTAVARFLGITAASVSGWKAIPRDRKIRLAVIAEDKGLCTRKDLFPDDYEDIWIELRPNHKSNLMSAPI
;
A
#
# COMPACT_ATOMS: atom_id res chain seq x y z
N MET A 1 11.24 1.64 3.32
CA MET A 1 10.65 1.24 4.61
C MET A 1 10.67 -0.28 4.69
N THR A 2 11.11 -0.86 5.81
CA THR A 2 11.04 -2.31 6.05
C THR A 2 9.64 -2.72 6.51
N ASP A 3 9.33 -4.02 6.47
CA ASP A 3 8.04 -4.54 6.92
C ASP A 3 7.81 -4.29 8.43
N ASP A 4 8.83 -4.43 9.26
CA ASP A 4 8.73 -4.15 10.69
C ASP A 4 8.44 -2.67 10.96
N GLN A 5 9.13 -1.77 10.26
CA GLN A 5 8.86 -0.33 10.34
C GLN A 5 7.43 -0.01 9.92
N PHE A 6 6.92 -0.71 8.90
CA PHE A 6 5.56 -0.50 8.42
C PHE A 6 4.52 -1.00 9.43
N ILE A 7 4.76 -2.15 10.08
CA ILE A 7 3.90 -2.66 11.16
C ILE A 7 3.87 -1.67 12.32
N GLU A 8 5.01 -1.15 12.75
CA GLU A 8 5.08 -0.15 13.83
C GLU A 8 4.38 1.16 13.44
N LEU A 9 4.56 1.63 12.20
CA LEU A 9 3.87 2.82 11.67
C LEU A 9 2.35 2.67 11.72
N LEU A 10 1.83 1.45 11.52
CA LEU A 10 0.40 1.13 11.60
C LEU A 10 -0.13 1.01 13.04
N GLY A 11 0.72 1.15 14.05
CA GLY A 11 0.37 1.00 15.47
C GLY A 11 0.70 -0.39 16.03
N GLY A 12 1.61 -1.13 15.39
CA GLY A 12 2.12 -2.41 15.83
C GLY A 12 1.25 -3.61 15.47
N VAL A 13 1.71 -4.80 15.89
CA VAL A 13 1.13 -6.13 15.59
C VAL A 13 -0.37 -6.19 15.88
N THR A 14 -0.81 -5.66 17.02
CA THR A 14 -2.22 -5.71 17.44
C THR A 14 -3.13 -4.87 16.53
N ALA A 15 -2.66 -3.70 16.10
CA ALA A 15 -3.42 -2.83 15.19
C ALA A 15 -3.55 -3.49 13.80
N VAL A 16 -2.45 -4.03 13.29
CA VAL A 16 -2.41 -4.77 12.02
C VAL A 16 -3.36 -5.97 12.03
N ALA A 17 -3.34 -6.75 13.12
CA ALA A 17 -4.23 -7.89 13.29
C ALA A 17 -5.72 -7.48 13.23
N ARG A 18 -6.07 -6.38 13.91
CA ARG A 18 -7.42 -5.81 13.88
C ARG A 18 -7.83 -5.33 12.49
N PHE A 19 -6.94 -4.64 11.76
CA PHE A 19 -7.23 -4.17 10.40
C PHE A 19 -7.51 -5.32 9.42
N LEU A 20 -6.86 -6.46 9.63
CA LEU A 20 -6.95 -7.62 8.73
C LEU A 20 -7.96 -8.68 9.19
N GLY A 21 -8.56 -8.51 10.38
CA GLY A 21 -9.48 -9.49 10.96
C GLY A 21 -8.82 -10.84 11.26
N ILE A 22 -7.56 -10.83 11.71
CA ILE A 22 -6.78 -12.04 12.05
C ILE A 22 -6.24 -11.95 13.48
N THR A 23 -5.60 -13.02 13.96
CA THR A 23 -4.99 -13.04 15.30
C THR A 23 -3.64 -12.31 15.31
N ALA A 24 -3.30 -11.68 16.45
CA ALA A 24 -1.98 -11.06 16.63
C ALA A 24 -0.83 -12.07 16.47
N ALA A 25 -1.03 -13.32 16.91
CA ALA A 25 -0.07 -14.41 16.74
C ALA A 25 0.23 -14.72 15.25
N SER A 26 -0.76 -14.54 14.36
CA SER A 26 -0.53 -14.70 12.93
C SER A 26 0.41 -13.63 12.39
N VAL A 27 0.23 -12.37 12.81
CA VAL A 27 1.05 -11.24 12.38
C VAL A 27 2.47 -11.37 12.92
N SER A 28 2.64 -11.69 14.21
CA SER A 28 3.97 -11.85 14.82
C SER A 28 4.78 -13.02 14.24
N GLY A 29 4.12 -13.98 13.59
CA GLY A 29 4.78 -15.12 12.95
C GLY A 29 5.27 -14.84 11.53
N TRP A 30 5.01 -13.65 10.97
CA TRP A 30 5.45 -13.31 9.62
C TRP A 30 6.95 -13.05 9.57
N LYS A 31 7.64 -13.68 8.61
CA LYS A 31 9.03 -13.33 8.25
C LYS A 31 9.09 -12.08 7.36
N ALA A 32 8.04 -11.89 6.57
CA ALA A 32 7.75 -10.74 5.74
C ALA A 32 6.22 -10.66 5.62
N ILE A 33 5.66 -9.47 5.44
CA ILE A 33 4.22 -9.29 5.31
C ILE A 33 3.77 -10.00 4.01
N PRO A 34 2.82 -10.95 4.08
CA PRO A 34 2.30 -11.58 2.87
C PRO A 34 1.74 -10.51 1.91
N ARG A 35 2.05 -10.65 0.63
CA ARG A 35 1.81 -9.61 -0.38
C ARG A 35 0.35 -9.15 -0.44
N ASP A 36 -0.60 -10.08 -0.39
CA ASP A 36 -2.05 -9.81 -0.34
C ASP A 36 -2.44 -8.95 0.87
N ARG A 37 -1.79 -9.20 2.02
CA ARG A 37 -1.99 -8.43 3.25
C ARG A 37 -1.38 -7.04 3.12
N LYS A 38 -0.17 -6.95 2.56
CA LYS A 38 0.52 -5.67 2.36
C LYS A 38 -0.26 -4.75 1.41
N ILE A 39 -0.88 -5.29 0.35
CA ILE A 39 -1.78 -4.54 -0.54
C ILE A 39 -2.95 -3.92 0.22
N ARG A 40 -3.63 -4.69 1.09
CA ARG A 40 -4.73 -4.16 1.92
C ARG A 40 -4.25 -3.12 2.92
N LEU A 41 -3.13 -3.39 3.59
CA LEU A 41 -2.55 -2.46 4.57
C LEU A 41 -2.09 -1.15 3.92
N ALA A 42 -1.61 -1.18 2.67
CA ALA A 42 -1.20 0.02 1.95
C ALA A 42 -2.35 1.01 1.74
N VAL A 43 -3.54 0.51 1.37
CA VAL A 43 -4.74 1.34 1.24
C VAL A 43 -5.10 1.98 2.58
N ILE A 44 -5.04 1.21 3.67
CA ILE A 44 -5.35 1.69 5.03
C ILE A 44 -4.32 2.73 5.50
N ALA A 45 -3.05 2.51 5.21
CA ALA A 45 -1.98 3.44 5.56
C ALA A 45 -2.13 4.77 4.82
N GLU A 46 -2.50 4.74 3.54
CA GLU A 46 -2.74 5.93 2.72
C GLU A 46 -3.98 6.70 3.16
N ASP A 47 -5.08 6.01 3.47
CA ASP A 47 -6.28 6.61 4.05
C ASP A 47 -5.98 7.34 5.39
N LYS A 48 -5.01 6.82 6.15
CA LYS A 48 -4.52 7.42 7.40
C LYS A 48 -3.46 8.51 7.20
N GLY A 49 -3.01 8.77 5.98
CA GLY A 49 -1.95 9.73 5.67
C GLY A 49 -0.56 9.32 6.18
N LEU A 50 -0.32 8.02 6.41
CA LEU A 50 0.96 7.51 6.94
C LEU A 50 2.02 7.33 5.85
N CYS A 51 1.62 6.80 4.70
CA CYS A 51 2.43 6.66 3.49
C CYS A 51 1.51 6.44 2.29
N THR A 52 2.04 6.58 1.08
CA THR A 52 1.27 6.30 -0.13
C THR A 52 1.39 4.83 -0.54
N ARG A 53 0.43 4.36 -1.33
CA ARG A 53 0.52 3.03 -1.99
C ARG A 53 1.78 2.92 -2.87
N LYS A 54 2.22 4.03 -3.48
CA LYS A 54 3.43 4.10 -4.31
C LYS A 54 4.71 3.91 -3.50
N ASP A 55 4.76 4.41 -2.27
CA ASP A 55 5.92 4.22 -1.38
C ASP A 55 6.12 2.75 -1.00
N LEU A 56 5.03 1.97 -0.95
CA LEU A 56 5.02 0.57 -0.56
C LEU A 56 5.21 -0.41 -1.72
N PHE A 57 4.78 -0.02 -2.92
CA PHE A 57 4.79 -0.82 -4.15
C PHE A 57 5.39 -0.03 -5.32
N PRO A 58 6.63 0.47 -5.22
CA PRO A 58 7.18 1.40 -6.21
C PRO A 58 7.27 0.82 -7.62
N ASP A 59 7.45 -0.49 -7.74
CA ASP A 59 7.71 -1.17 -9.01
C ASP A 59 6.43 -1.62 -9.73
N ASP A 60 5.31 -1.74 -9.01
CA ASP A 60 4.10 -2.41 -9.52
C ASP A 60 2.78 -1.84 -8.98
N TYR A 61 2.79 -0.66 -8.32
CA TYR A 61 1.57 0.00 -7.85
C TYR A 61 0.56 0.20 -8.97
N GLU A 62 1.01 0.44 -10.20
CA GLU A 62 0.17 0.72 -11.35
C GLU A 62 -0.55 -0.53 -11.89
N ASP A 63 -0.05 -1.72 -11.59
CA ASP A 63 -0.70 -2.99 -11.91
C ASP A 63 -1.68 -3.42 -10.83
N ILE A 64 -1.42 -3.06 -9.58
CA ILE A 64 -2.30 -3.34 -8.43
C ILE A 64 -3.49 -2.36 -8.42
N TRP A 65 -3.22 -1.07 -8.68
CA TRP A 65 -4.19 0.03 -8.66
C TRP A 65 -4.15 0.78 -9.98
N ILE A 66 -4.95 0.32 -10.94
CA ILE A 66 -5.00 0.86 -12.31
C ILE A 66 -5.34 2.36 -12.35
N GLU A 67 -6.05 2.87 -11.34
CA GLU A 67 -6.40 4.28 -11.22
C GLU A 67 -5.19 5.19 -10.94
N LEU A 68 -4.06 4.61 -10.51
CA LEU A 68 -2.81 5.35 -10.25
C LEU A 68 -1.87 5.42 -11.46
N ARG A 69 -2.23 4.78 -12.58
CA ARG A 69 -1.45 4.84 -13.84
C ARG A 69 -1.34 6.28 -14.33
N PRO A 70 -0.17 6.71 -14.84
CA PRO A 70 -0.03 8.00 -15.50
C PRO A 70 -1.04 8.14 -16.64
N ASN A 71 -1.97 9.08 -16.51
CA ASN A 71 -3.00 9.30 -17.51
C ASN A 71 -2.35 9.90 -18.76
N HIS A 72 -2.32 9.16 -19.87
CA HIS A 72 -1.69 9.60 -21.13
C HIS A 72 -2.48 10.72 -21.87
N LYS A 73 -3.47 11.36 -21.23
CA LYS A 73 -4.35 12.36 -21.84
C LYS A 73 -3.78 13.79 -21.87
N SER A 74 -2.50 13.92 -22.23
CA SER A 74 -1.87 15.23 -22.45
C SER A 74 -0.93 15.15 -23.65
N ASN A 75 -1.49 14.96 -24.85
CA ASN A 75 -0.82 15.31 -26.10
C ASN A 75 -1.77 15.58 -27.30
N LEU A 76 -3.09 15.62 -27.09
CA LEU A 76 -4.07 15.85 -28.16
C LEU A 76 -4.68 17.26 -28.19
N MET A 77 -4.23 18.19 -27.33
CA MET A 77 -4.76 19.57 -27.28
C MET A 77 -3.77 20.66 -27.72
N SER A 78 -2.61 20.29 -28.29
CA SER A 78 -1.64 21.26 -28.82
C SER A 78 -1.45 21.21 -30.34
N ALA A 79 -2.40 20.63 -31.10
CA ALA A 79 -2.39 20.79 -32.55
C ALA A 79 -3.01 22.17 -32.89
N PRO A 80 -2.24 23.16 -33.36
CA PRO A 80 -2.82 24.38 -33.87
C PRO A 80 -3.68 24.06 -35.11
N ILE A 81 -4.87 24.66 -35.15
CA ILE A 81 -5.79 24.66 -36.29
C ILE A 81 -5.25 25.58 -37.38
#